data_AF-A0A2H2Z6G4-F1
#
_entry.id   AF-A0A2H2Z6G4-F1
#
_cell.length_a   1.000
_cell.length_b   1.000
_cell.length_c   1.000
_cell.angle_alpha   90.00
_cell.angle_beta   90.00
_cell.angle_gamma   90.00
#
_symmetry.space_group_name_H-M   'P 1'
#
loop_
_entity.id
_entity.type
_entity.pdbx_description
1 polymer ?
#
loop_
_entity_poly.entity_id
_entity_poly.type
_entity_poly.pdbx_seq_one_letter_code
_entity_poly.pdbx_strand_id
1 'polypeptide(L)'
;MPVSEPVPFLDRLESGMGSMKKNTVFVDSAVLQVQEASGLLALLSEHVGRNIVKIGKKYYRQKKGIPQGSILSTFLCNYFYADLEAQHLSFLNEPDSLLMRLVDDFLLITLDKDKAIRFVETMHQGVPEYGVEVGRDKTLVNFDMEYEGESVRKLDRSTKFPYCGTFIDCKTLEITKDRRSSKDIDVSTSMTVEYGRSPGQNFQRKVLNSLKYQSHLMFFDTGHNSVDTVLGSLRGAFAETALKMWAYLRCLSASTRLSVNVVIGTIKKVVDIAFLILTSKWRKMRFENYACEIRKAQVMA
;
A
#
# COMPACT_ATOMS: atom_id res chain seq x y z
N MET A 1 16.64 35.43 -36.26
CA MET A 1 15.56 34.46 -36.56
C MET A 1 15.18 33.77 -35.26
N PRO A 2 13.89 33.63 -34.92
CA PRO A 2 13.50 32.95 -33.69
C PRO A 2 13.83 31.47 -33.79
N VAL A 3 14.54 30.94 -32.80
CA VAL A 3 14.82 29.51 -32.66
C VAL A 3 13.49 28.85 -32.31
N SER A 4 12.95 28.01 -33.19
CA SER A 4 11.73 27.25 -32.91
C SER A 4 11.95 26.35 -31.69
N GLU A 5 11.01 26.33 -30.76
CA GLU A 5 11.06 25.40 -29.62
C GLU A 5 11.17 23.94 -30.12
N PRO A 6 12.06 23.13 -29.51
CA PRO A 6 12.25 21.76 -29.92
C PRO A 6 10.97 20.94 -29.66
N VAL A 7 10.49 20.26 -30.69
CA VAL A 7 9.33 19.35 -30.62
C VAL A 7 9.60 18.26 -29.54
N PRO A 8 8.67 18.01 -28.61
CA PRO A 8 8.82 16.99 -27.57
C PRO A 8 9.24 15.62 -28.12
N PHE A 9 10.05 14.89 -27.37
CA PHE A 9 10.58 13.58 -27.79
C PHE A 9 9.49 12.58 -28.19
N LEU A 10 8.38 12.55 -27.44
CA LEU A 10 7.24 11.68 -27.73
C LEU A 10 6.59 12.02 -29.08
N ASP A 11 6.37 13.30 -29.36
CA ASP A 11 5.78 13.76 -30.62
C ASP A 11 6.69 13.44 -31.82
N ARG A 12 8.03 13.51 -31.64
CA ARG A 12 9.03 13.08 -32.64
C ARG A 12 9.00 11.56 -32.90
N LEU A 13 8.68 10.76 -31.89
CA LEU A 13 8.52 9.32 -32.04
C LEU A 13 7.21 8.96 -32.72
N GLU A 14 6.10 9.60 -32.35
CA GLU A 14 4.76 9.35 -32.90
C GLU A 14 4.63 9.83 -34.36
N SER A 15 5.31 10.92 -34.73
CA SER A 15 5.27 11.50 -36.08
C SER A 15 6.05 10.72 -37.17
N GLY A 16 6.67 9.58 -36.84
CA GLY A 16 7.15 8.65 -37.87
C GLY A 16 8.34 7.76 -37.51
N MET A 17 9.09 8.06 -36.45
CA MET A 17 10.28 7.25 -36.09
C MET A 17 9.94 5.99 -35.29
N GLY A 18 8.91 6.01 -34.46
CA GLY A 18 8.55 4.92 -33.55
C GLY A 18 7.78 3.77 -34.22
N SER A 19 6.99 4.05 -35.25
CA SER A 19 6.12 3.03 -35.87
C SER A 19 6.83 2.10 -36.86
N MET A 20 8.01 2.49 -37.37
CA MET A 20 8.72 1.72 -38.40
C MET A 20 9.84 0.81 -37.89
N LYS A 21 10.23 0.90 -36.61
CA LYS A 21 11.37 0.14 -36.08
C LYS A 21 10.97 -0.84 -34.98
N LYS A 22 11.02 -2.15 -35.28
CA LYS A 22 10.88 -3.22 -34.28
C LYS A 22 12.19 -3.38 -33.49
N ASN A 23 12.10 -3.83 -32.24
CA ASN A 23 13.26 -4.11 -31.36
C ASN A 23 14.25 -2.94 -31.20
N THR A 24 13.76 -1.69 -31.25
CA THR A 24 14.60 -0.50 -31.12
C THR A 24 14.23 0.27 -29.86
N VAL A 25 15.24 0.58 -29.03
CA VAL A 25 15.09 1.46 -27.88
C VAL A 25 15.48 2.86 -28.32
N PHE A 26 14.56 3.81 -28.17
CA PHE A 26 14.84 5.21 -28.38
C PHE A 26 15.15 5.84 -27.02
N VAL A 27 16.31 6.47 -26.91
CA VAL A 27 16.72 7.22 -25.73
C VAL A 27 16.76 8.68 -26.15
N ASP A 28 16.03 9.54 -25.44
CA ASP A 28 16.12 10.97 -25.68
C ASP A 28 17.51 11.45 -25.30
N SER A 29 18.06 12.38 -26.07
CA SER A 29 19.34 13.02 -25.76
C SER A 29 19.14 14.04 -24.63
N ALA A 30 18.75 13.56 -23.45
CA ALA A 30 18.68 14.37 -22.25
C ALA A 30 20.10 14.73 -21.81
N VAL A 31 20.31 16.01 -21.48
CA VAL A 31 21.57 16.47 -20.90
C VAL A 31 21.77 15.74 -19.57
N LEU A 32 22.77 14.85 -19.53
CA LEU A 32 23.21 14.22 -18.29
C LEU A 32 23.77 15.29 -17.36
N GLN A 33 23.01 15.64 -16.32
CA GLN A 33 23.53 16.45 -15.23
C GLN A 33 24.27 15.52 -14.27
N VAL A 34 25.60 15.56 -14.32
CA VAL A 34 26.46 14.94 -13.33
C VAL A 34 26.55 15.89 -12.14
N GLN A 35 26.22 15.39 -10.95
CA GLN A 35 26.31 16.12 -9.70
C GLN A 35 27.28 15.39 -8.77
N GLU A 36 28.11 16.16 -8.07
CA GLU A 36 29.00 15.63 -7.03
C GLU A 36 28.17 15.15 -5.83
N ALA A 37 28.49 13.96 -5.32
CA ALA A 37 27.80 13.38 -4.17
C ALA A 37 27.88 14.30 -2.93
N SER A 38 29.02 14.96 -2.74
CA SER A 38 29.23 15.94 -1.66
C SER A 38 28.27 17.13 -1.75
N GLY A 39 28.01 17.63 -2.96
CA GLY A 39 27.05 18.70 -3.19
C GLY A 39 25.61 18.27 -2.88
N LEU A 40 25.23 17.06 -3.29
CA LEU A 40 23.91 16.49 -2.97
C LEU A 40 23.74 16.26 -1.46
N LEU A 41 24.78 15.79 -0.77
CA LEU A 41 24.77 15.62 0.68
C LEU A 41 24.65 16.95 1.43
N ALA A 42 25.29 18.02 0.91
CA ALA A 42 25.15 19.36 1.47
C ALA A 42 23.71 19.87 1.33
N LEU A 43 23.08 19.69 0.17
CA LEU A 43 21.67 20.02 -0.05
C LEU A 43 20.74 19.21 0.85
N LEU A 44 21.01 17.93 1.03
CA LEU A 44 20.23 17.07 1.93
C LEU A 44 20.33 17.53 3.39
N SER A 45 21.55 17.87 3.83
CA SER A 45 21.82 18.41 5.16
C SER A 45 21.08 19.74 5.39
N GLU A 46 21.08 20.64 4.39
CA GLU A 46 20.31 21.87 4.43
C GLU A 46 18.80 21.61 4.49
N HIS A 47 18.28 20.70 3.66
CA HIS A 47 16.86 20.34 3.62
C HIS A 47 16.35 19.83 4.98
N VAL A 48 17.12 18.96 5.64
CA VAL A 48 16.75 18.42 6.95
C VAL A 48 16.99 19.42 8.07
N GLY A 49 18.13 20.13 8.06
CA GLY A 49 18.58 20.99 9.17
C GLY A 49 18.03 22.42 9.15
N ARG A 50 17.55 22.91 8.01
CA ARG A 50 17.07 24.29 7.81
C ARG A 50 15.63 24.37 7.32
N ASN A 51 14.82 23.35 7.62
CA ASN A 51 13.39 23.38 7.29
C ASN A 51 12.67 24.50 8.06
N ILE A 52 12.10 25.46 7.32
CA ILE A 52 11.33 26.58 7.84
C ILE A 52 9.85 26.35 7.53
N VAL A 53 9.01 26.34 8.57
CA VAL A 53 7.56 26.20 8.47
C VAL A 53 6.90 27.52 8.82
N LYS A 54 5.97 27.97 7.98
CA LYS A 54 5.16 29.16 8.23
C LYS A 54 3.79 28.75 8.78
N ILE A 55 3.45 29.25 9.97
CA ILE A 55 2.15 29.03 10.60
C ILE A 55 1.52 30.40 10.85
N GLY A 56 0.46 30.71 10.09
CA GLY A 56 -0.14 32.04 10.05
C GLY A 56 0.86 33.11 9.59
N LYS A 57 1.17 34.07 10.47
CA LYS A 57 2.12 35.16 10.19
C LYS A 57 3.54 34.89 10.73
N LYS A 58 3.77 33.75 11.39
CA LYS A 58 5.05 33.43 12.06
C LYS A 58 5.82 32.36 11.32
N TYR A 59 7.15 32.45 11.40
CA TYR A 59 8.10 31.48 10.85
C TYR A 59 8.75 30.70 11.99
N TYR A 60 8.86 29.38 11.81
CA TYR A 60 9.44 28.46 12.77
C TYR A 60 10.47 27.59 12.06
N ARG A 61 11.57 27.25 12.73
CA ARG A 61 12.52 26.26 12.23
C ARG A 61 12.27 24.92 12.93
N GLN A 62 12.06 23.86 12.15
CA GLN A 62 12.02 22.52 12.71
C GLN A 62 13.40 22.14 13.27
N LYS A 63 13.44 21.68 14.51
CA LYS A 63 14.70 21.27 15.17
C LYS A 63 14.79 19.77 15.44
N LYS A 64 13.65 19.07 15.43
CA LYS A 64 13.56 17.64 15.72
C LYS A 64 12.81 16.93 14.59
N GLY A 65 13.35 15.78 14.20
CA GLY A 65 12.76 14.91 13.18
C GLY A 65 12.92 15.42 11.74
N ILE A 66 12.45 14.60 10.81
CA ILE A 66 12.50 14.85 9.37
C ILE A 66 11.24 15.65 8.96
N PRO A 67 11.33 16.61 8.01
CA PRO A 67 10.18 17.35 7.51
C PRO A 67 9.08 16.45 6.92
N GLN A 68 7.90 16.43 7.56
CA GLN A 68 6.73 15.74 7.03
C GLN A 68 6.24 16.41 5.75
N GLY A 69 5.91 15.59 4.73
CA GLY A 69 5.56 16.08 3.39
C GLY A 69 6.76 16.29 2.46
N SER A 70 7.99 16.13 2.96
CA SER A 70 9.16 16.01 2.07
C SER A 70 9.10 14.70 1.29
N ILE A 71 9.37 14.78 -0.02
CA ILE A 71 9.53 13.60 -0.89
C ILE A 71 10.66 12.66 -0.43
N LEU A 72 11.62 13.16 0.36
CA LEU A 72 12.74 12.40 0.88
C LEU A 72 12.46 11.80 2.27
N SER A 73 11.37 12.20 2.93
CA SER A 73 11.12 11.82 4.32
C SER A 73 11.04 10.31 4.53
N THR A 74 10.29 9.62 3.66
CA THR A 74 10.17 8.15 3.70
C THR A 74 11.50 7.46 3.44
N PHE A 75 12.31 7.97 2.51
CA PHE A 75 13.61 7.39 2.20
C PHE A 75 14.57 7.51 3.38
N LEU A 76 14.68 8.71 3.97
CA LEU A 76 15.54 8.95 5.12
C LEU A 76 15.08 8.15 6.35
N CYS A 77 13.78 8.06 6.58
CA CYS A 77 13.20 7.24 7.64
C CYS A 77 13.60 5.76 7.45
N ASN A 78 13.43 5.21 6.24
CA ASN A 78 13.82 3.84 5.94
C ASN A 78 15.32 3.60 6.10
N TYR A 79 16.16 4.53 5.64
CA TYR A 79 17.61 4.44 5.80
C TYR A 79 18.01 4.38 7.27
N PHE A 80 17.41 5.24 8.09
CA PHE A 80 17.71 5.34 9.52
C PHE A 80 17.27 4.09 10.30
N TYR A 81 16.05 3.60 10.04
CA TYR A 81 15.58 2.38 10.67
C TYR A 81 16.27 1.11 10.15
N ALA A 82 16.79 1.11 8.92
CA ALA A 82 17.58 -0.02 8.43
C ALA A 82 18.89 -0.18 9.22
N ASP A 83 19.52 0.92 9.64
CA ASP A 83 20.68 0.88 10.51
C ASP A 83 20.30 0.41 11.93
N LEU A 84 19.17 0.87 12.48
CA LEU A 84 18.64 0.35 13.75
C LEU A 84 18.42 -1.16 13.69
N GLU A 85 17.84 -1.68 12.61
CA GLU A 85 17.62 -3.11 12.39
C GLU A 85 18.95 -3.87 12.41
N ALA A 86 19.97 -3.35 11.73
CA ALA A 86 21.29 -3.96 11.66
C ALA A 86 22.03 -3.94 13.02
N GLN A 87 21.93 -2.85 13.79
CA GLN A 87 22.67 -2.69 15.04
C GLN A 87 21.97 -3.37 16.23
N HIS A 88 20.65 -3.17 16.36
CA HIS A 88 19.90 -3.56 17.55
C HIS A 88 19.05 -4.83 17.37
N LEU A 89 18.67 -5.16 16.13
CA LEU A 89 17.78 -6.28 15.82
C LEU A 89 18.46 -7.40 15.02
N SER A 90 19.79 -7.39 14.90
CA SER A 90 20.56 -8.38 14.14
C SER A 90 20.39 -9.82 14.63
N PHE A 91 20.00 -10.03 15.88
CA PHE A 91 19.67 -11.36 16.43
C PHE A 91 18.44 -12.02 15.78
N LEU A 92 17.66 -11.25 15.00
CA LEU A 92 16.53 -11.74 14.21
C LEU A 92 16.94 -12.13 12.78
N ASN A 93 18.20 -11.93 12.39
CA ASN A 93 18.70 -12.30 11.06
C ASN A 93 19.05 -13.79 10.98
N GLU A 94 18.07 -14.63 11.33
CA GLU A 94 18.17 -16.08 11.37
C GLU A 94 16.99 -16.71 10.61
N PRO A 95 17.13 -17.92 10.02
CA PRO A 95 16.08 -18.52 9.18
C PRO A 95 14.74 -18.81 9.89
N ASP A 96 14.74 -18.79 11.23
CA ASP A 96 13.56 -19.03 12.06
C ASP A 96 12.71 -17.76 12.30
N SER A 97 13.15 -16.62 11.76
CA SER A 97 12.58 -15.32 12.04
C SER A 97 12.36 -14.52 10.76
N LEU A 98 11.25 -13.80 10.71
CA LEU A 98 10.89 -12.87 9.65
C LEU A 98 10.53 -11.54 10.29
N LEU A 99 11.44 -10.57 10.16
CA LEU A 99 11.18 -9.17 10.53
C LEU A 99 10.72 -8.41 9.28
N MET A 100 9.58 -7.75 9.39
CA MET A 100 9.04 -6.86 8.37
C MET A 100 8.82 -5.48 8.97
N ARG A 101 9.07 -4.44 8.17
CA ARG A 101 8.81 -3.05 8.55
C ARG A 101 8.18 -2.27 7.41
N LEU A 102 7.20 -1.45 7.75
CA LEU A 102 6.69 -0.39 6.88
C LEU A 102 6.83 0.94 7.61
N VAL A 103 7.88 1.69 7.27
CA VAL A 103 8.22 2.96 7.94
C VAL A 103 8.44 2.72 9.43
N ASP A 104 7.46 3.01 10.27
CA ASP A 104 7.46 2.92 11.74
C ASP A 104 6.72 1.70 12.29
N ASP A 105 5.93 1.00 11.47
CA ASP A 105 5.25 -0.23 11.87
C ASP A 105 6.16 -1.44 11.68
N PHE A 106 6.36 -2.23 12.75
CA PHE A 106 7.12 -3.49 12.72
C PHE A 106 6.20 -4.70 12.90
N LEU A 107 6.55 -5.79 12.23
CA LEU A 107 5.97 -7.12 12.41
C LEU A 107 7.09 -8.14 12.52
N LEU A 108 7.11 -8.89 13.62
CA LEU A 108 7.98 -10.04 13.81
C LEU A 108 7.16 -11.33 13.79
N ILE A 109 7.55 -12.26 12.93
CA ILE A 109 7.07 -13.65 12.94
C ILE A 109 8.29 -14.53 13.22
N THR A 110 8.27 -15.31 14.29
CA THR A 110 9.40 -16.17 14.66
C THR A 110 8.93 -17.49 15.26
N LEU A 111 9.72 -18.54 15.09
CA LEU A 111 9.53 -19.85 15.72
C LEU A 111 10.10 -19.89 17.16
N ASP A 112 10.90 -18.89 17.53
CA ASP A 112 11.55 -18.79 18.84
C ASP A 112 10.87 -17.72 19.70
N LYS A 113 10.22 -18.16 20.79
CA LYS A 113 9.51 -17.27 21.71
C LYS A 113 10.47 -16.27 22.38
N ASP A 114 11.70 -16.68 22.67
CA ASP A 114 12.65 -15.84 23.40
C ASP A 114 13.14 -14.68 22.52
N LYS A 115 13.27 -14.91 21.21
CA LYS A 115 13.50 -13.83 20.23
C LYS A 115 12.35 -12.82 20.18
N ALA A 116 11.11 -13.29 20.24
CA ALA A 116 9.95 -12.40 20.27
C ALA A 116 9.91 -11.55 21.55
N ILE A 117 10.21 -12.15 22.71
CA ILE A 117 10.33 -11.44 24.00
C ILE A 117 11.43 -10.37 23.90
N ARG A 118 12.65 -10.76 23.50
CA ARG A 118 13.78 -9.85 23.35
C ARG A 118 13.50 -8.70 22.38
N PHE A 119 12.78 -8.97 21.29
CA PHE A 119 12.35 -7.94 20.35
C PHE A 119 11.43 -6.91 21.03
N VAL A 120 10.37 -7.36 21.71
CA VAL A 120 9.45 -6.45 22.39
C VAL A 120 10.16 -5.67 23.50
N GLU A 121 11.04 -6.30 24.27
CA GLU A 121 11.85 -5.65 25.30
C GLU A 121 12.74 -4.55 24.71
N THR A 122 13.44 -4.85 23.62
CA THR A 122 14.32 -3.88 22.92
C THR A 122 13.51 -2.69 22.42
N MET A 123 12.33 -2.93 21.85
CA MET A 123 11.46 -1.87 21.33
C MET A 123 10.79 -1.04 22.44
N HIS A 124 10.44 -1.64 23.58
CA HIS A 124 9.85 -0.95 24.74
C HIS A 124 10.88 -0.17 25.56
N GLN A 125 12.11 -0.68 25.65
CA GLN A 125 13.23 0.07 26.23
C GLN A 125 13.51 1.35 25.41
N GLY A 126 13.17 1.32 24.12
CA GLY A 126 13.41 2.38 23.18
C GLY A 126 14.87 2.43 22.74
N VAL A 127 15.11 3.15 21.65
CA VAL A 127 16.47 3.36 21.12
C VAL A 127 16.69 4.87 20.98
N PRO A 128 17.17 5.56 22.04
CA PRO A 128 17.25 7.02 22.08
C PRO A 128 18.12 7.63 20.98
N GLU A 129 19.17 6.92 20.56
CA GLU A 129 20.05 7.30 19.44
C GLU A 129 19.27 7.44 18.13
N TYR A 130 18.18 6.68 18.00
CA TYR A 130 17.27 6.71 16.87
C TYR A 130 15.97 7.47 17.15
N GLY A 131 15.81 8.07 18.34
CA GLY A 131 14.57 8.72 18.74
C GLY A 131 13.34 7.80 18.64
N VAL A 132 13.56 6.49 18.84
CA VAL A 132 12.52 5.46 18.75
C VAL A 132 11.93 5.24 20.12
N GLU A 133 10.62 5.47 20.21
CA GLU A 133 9.81 5.21 21.39
C GLU A 133 8.55 4.48 20.92
N VAL A 134 8.32 3.27 21.44
CA VAL A 134 7.14 2.47 21.10
C VAL A 134 6.10 2.60 22.20
N GLY A 135 4.89 3.02 21.83
CA GLY A 135 3.76 3.06 22.75
C GLY A 135 3.36 1.63 23.17
N ARG A 136 3.36 1.37 24.48
CA ARG A 136 3.03 0.05 25.05
C ARG A 136 1.64 -0.45 24.61
N ASP A 137 0.69 0.48 24.45
CA ASP A 137 -0.69 0.24 24.03
C ASP A 137 -0.84 -0.23 22.57
N LYS A 138 0.19 0.03 21.75
CA LYS A 138 0.23 -0.31 20.33
C LYS A 138 0.89 -1.66 20.07
N THR A 139 1.67 -2.18 21.01
CA THR A 139 2.31 -3.48 20.86
C THR A 139 1.30 -4.60 21.04
N LEU A 140 1.34 -5.58 20.15
CA LEU A 140 0.49 -6.75 20.17
C LEU A 140 1.33 -8.02 20.15
N VAL A 141 0.97 -8.99 20.98
CA VAL A 141 1.58 -10.34 21.00
C VAL A 141 0.49 -11.41 20.91
N ASN A 142 0.85 -12.63 20.51
CA ASN A 142 -0.07 -13.78 20.49
C ASN A 142 0.21 -14.80 21.62
N PHE A 143 1.11 -14.47 22.55
CA PHE A 143 1.50 -15.27 23.70
C PHE A 143 1.45 -14.44 25.00
N ASP A 144 1.54 -15.10 26.15
CA ASP A 144 1.59 -14.40 27.44
C ASP A 144 3.00 -13.82 27.65
N MET A 145 3.04 -12.50 27.83
CA MET A 145 4.24 -11.70 28.04
C MET A 145 3.96 -10.57 29.03
N GLU A 146 4.95 -10.29 29.85
CA GLU A 146 4.99 -9.14 30.75
C GLU A 146 6.26 -8.35 30.47
N TYR A 147 6.19 -7.03 30.62
CA TYR A 147 7.32 -6.11 30.57
C TYR A 147 7.21 -5.16 31.75
N GLU A 148 8.26 -5.10 32.59
CA GLU A 148 8.27 -4.28 33.82
C GLU A 148 7.07 -4.50 34.76
N GLY A 149 6.55 -5.73 34.82
CA GLY A 149 5.40 -6.08 35.66
C GLY A 149 4.04 -5.71 35.08
N GLU A 150 3.99 -5.18 33.85
CA GLU A 150 2.76 -4.93 33.11
C GLU A 150 2.58 -5.97 32.00
N SER A 151 1.36 -6.50 31.85
CA SER A 151 1.05 -7.43 30.76
C SER A 151 1.02 -6.72 29.41
N VAL A 152 1.78 -7.24 28.44
CA VAL A 152 1.73 -6.75 27.06
C VAL A 152 0.42 -7.21 26.44
N ARG A 153 -0.23 -6.33 25.66
CA ARG A 153 -1.52 -6.61 25.07
C ARG A 153 -1.47 -7.86 24.18
N LYS A 154 -2.14 -8.91 24.65
CA LYS A 154 -2.28 -10.17 23.93
C LYS A 154 -3.52 -10.17 23.06
N LEU A 155 -3.37 -10.63 21.82
CA LEU A 155 -4.48 -10.90 20.92
C LEU A 155 -5.20 -12.18 21.34
N ASP A 156 -6.53 -12.13 21.32
CA ASP A 156 -7.35 -13.33 21.50
C ASP A 156 -6.99 -14.39 20.46
N ARG A 157 -7.01 -15.67 20.85
CA ARG A 157 -6.64 -16.78 19.97
C ARG A 157 -7.51 -16.89 18.70
N SER A 158 -8.71 -16.31 18.71
CA SER A 158 -9.62 -16.25 17.56
C SER A 158 -9.36 -15.07 16.63
N THR A 159 -8.48 -14.14 17.01
CA THR A 159 -8.26 -12.89 16.30
C THR A 159 -6.98 -12.97 15.46
N LYS A 160 -7.06 -12.50 14.22
CA LYS A 160 -5.92 -12.42 13.31
C LYS A 160 -5.01 -11.24 13.68
N PHE A 161 -3.70 -11.39 13.49
CA PHE A 161 -2.72 -10.36 13.78
C PHE A 161 -2.82 -9.23 12.75
N PRO A 162 -3.04 -7.97 13.17
CA PRO A 162 -3.14 -6.86 12.24
C PRO A 162 -1.77 -6.29 11.87
N TYR A 163 -1.58 -5.99 10.58
CA TYR A 163 -0.38 -5.31 10.11
C TYR A 163 -0.68 -4.56 8.80
N CYS A 164 -0.45 -3.24 8.79
CA CYS A 164 -0.56 -2.36 7.61
C CYS A 164 -1.80 -2.61 6.71
N GLY A 165 -2.99 -2.69 7.31
CA GLY A 165 -4.25 -2.89 6.59
C GLY A 165 -4.53 -4.35 6.17
N THR A 166 -3.74 -5.30 6.69
CA THR A 166 -3.91 -6.74 6.53
C THR A 166 -4.10 -7.44 7.88
N PHE A 167 -4.53 -8.68 7.80
CA PHE A 167 -4.71 -9.61 8.89
C PHE A 167 -4.04 -10.92 8.57
N ILE A 168 -3.24 -11.41 9.49
CA ILE A 168 -2.46 -12.64 9.37
C ILE A 168 -2.93 -13.63 10.42
N ASP A 169 -3.35 -14.82 10.01
CA ASP A 169 -3.65 -15.89 10.96
C ASP A 169 -2.34 -16.41 11.58
N CYS A 170 -2.21 -16.36 12.91
CA CYS A 170 -0.96 -16.76 13.58
C CYS A 170 -0.65 -18.26 13.49
N LYS A 171 -1.59 -19.11 13.03
CA LYS A 171 -1.40 -20.55 12.90
C LYS A 171 -1.27 -20.98 11.45
N THR A 172 -2.15 -20.48 10.58
CA THR A 172 -2.19 -20.87 9.16
C THR A 172 -1.37 -19.94 8.27
N LEU A 173 -0.98 -18.77 8.79
CA LEU A 173 -0.35 -17.67 8.05
C LEU A 173 -1.21 -17.10 6.92
N GLU A 174 -2.49 -17.47 6.83
CA GLU A 174 -3.39 -16.95 5.81
C GLU A 174 -3.58 -15.43 5.96
N ILE A 175 -3.54 -14.74 4.84
CA ILE A 175 -3.55 -13.28 4.76
C ILE A 175 -4.89 -12.80 4.22
N THR A 176 -5.52 -11.89 4.96
CA THR A 176 -6.77 -11.25 4.57
C THR A 176 -6.66 -9.74 4.70
N LYS A 177 -7.47 -8.99 3.94
CA LYS A 177 -7.53 -7.53 4.10
C LYS A 177 -8.24 -7.18 5.41
N ASP A 178 -7.67 -6.27 6.20
CA ASP A 178 -8.36 -5.68 7.36
C ASP A 178 -9.48 -4.75 6.87
N ARG A 179 -10.71 -5.11 7.21
CA ARG A 179 -11.92 -4.38 6.84
C ARG A 179 -12.60 -3.72 8.06
N ARG A 180 -12.01 -3.78 9.25
CA ARG A 180 -12.61 -3.18 10.46
C ARG A 180 -12.82 -1.68 10.32
N SER A 181 -11.84 -0.98 9.76
CA SER A 181 -11.91 0.47 9.51
C SER A 181 -13.08 0.88 8.63
N SER A 182 -13.61 -0.01 7.77
CA SER A 182 -14.73 0.31 6.89
C SER A 182 -16.09 0.33 7.59
N LYS A 183 -16.21 -0.19 8.82
CA LYS A 183 -17.48 -0.22 9.56
C LYS A 183 -17.81 1.11 10.24
N ASP A 184 -16.78 1.85 10.64
CA ASP A 184 -16.93 3.09 11.43
C ASP A 184 -16.71 4.37 10.60
N ILE A 185 -16.27 4.23 9.35
CA ILE A 185 -16.02 5.36 8.44
C ILE A 185 -17.20 5.49 7.48
N ASP A 186 -17.77 6.69 7.38
CA ASP A 186 -18.74 7.00 6.34
C ASP A 186 -18.10 6.77 4.96
N VAL A 187 -18.66 5.85 4.20
CA VAL A 187 -18.21 5.45 2.86
C VAL A 187 -18.04 6.66 1.94
N SER A 188 -18.83 7.71 2.15
CA SER A 188 -18.76 8.96 1.39
C SER A 188 -17.40 9.66 1.48
N THR A 189 -16.69 9.54 2.62
CA THR A 189 -15.37 10.14 2.82
C THR A 189 -14.25 9.34 2.16
N SER A 190 -14.51 8.07 1.82
CA SER A 190 -13.56 7.16 1.17
C SER A 190 -13.62 7.19 -0.36
N MET A 191 -14.42 8.08 -0.95
CA MET A 191 -14.63 8.14 -2.40
C MET A 191 -14.56 9.55 -2.97
N THR A 192 -14.16 9.64 -4.23
CA THR A 192 -14.21 10.88 -5.01
C THR A 192 -15.26 10.74 -6.11
N VAL A 193 -16.27 11.62 -6.09
CA VAL A 193 -17.34 11.68 -7.09
C VAL A 193 -16.96 12.64 -8.21
N GLU A 194 -17.02 12.17 -9.46
CA GLU A 194 -16.72 12.99 -10.65
C GLU A 194 -18.01 13.47 -11.32
N TYR A 195 -18.26 14.78 -11.28
CA TYR A 195 -19.43 15.44 -11.88
C TYR A 195 -19.20 15.88 -13.34
N GLY A 196 -18.31 15.20 -14.06
CA GLY A 196 -17.95 15.53 -15.44
C GLY A 196 -19.02 15.18 -16.49
N ARG A 197 -18.73 15.52 -17.76
CA ARG A 197 -19.66 15.36 -18.91
C ARG A 197 -20.03 13.91 -19.26
N SER A 198 -19.31 12.92 -18.73
CA SER A 198 -19.50 11.49 -19.04
C SER A 198 -19.83 10.67 -17.79
N PRO A 199 -20.99 10.91 -17.12
CA PRO A 199 -21.31 10.34 -15.81
C PRO A 199 -21.32 8.81 -15.81
N GLY A 200 -21.84 8.17 -16.88
CA GLY A 200 -21.87 6.71 -16.98
C GLY A 200 -20.48 6.07 -17.11
N GLN A 201 -19.57 6.68 -17.88
CA GLN A 201 -18.20 6.19 -18.02
C GLN A 201 -17.39 6.40 -16.75
N ASN A 202 -17.53 7.57 -16.11
CA ASN A 202 -16.87 7.88 -14.85
C ASN A 202 -17.32 6.94 -13.73
N PHE A 203 -18.64 6.72 -13.61
CA PHE A 203 -19.21 5.74 -12.69
C PHE A 203 -18.62 4.36 -12.90
N GLN A 204 -18.67 3.84 -14.13
CA GLN A 204 -18.14 2.52 -14.44
C GLN A 204 -16.64 2.40 -14.10
N ARG A 205 -15.84 3.41 -14.47
CA ARG A 205 -14.40 3.44 -14.16
C ARG A 205 -14.16 3.42 -12.65
N LYS A 206 -14.88 4.22 -11.88
CA LYS A 206 -14.74 4.30 -10.41
C LYS A 206 -15.11 2.98 -9.73
N VAL A 207 -16.20 2.34 -10.14
CA VAL A 207 -16.63 1.04 -9.61
C VAL A 207 -15.59 -0.05 -9.94
N LEU A 208 -15.11 -0.10 -11.18
CA LEU A 208 -14.09 -1.07 -11.58
C LEU A 208 -12.75 -0.86 -10.88
N ASN A 209 -12.34 0.40 -10.70
CA ASN A 209 -11.12 0.74 -9.98
C ASN A 209 -11.23 0.43 -8.49
N SER A 210 -12.41 0.62 -7.88
CA SER A 210 -12.65 0.23 -6.48
C SER A 210 -12.32 -1.25 -6.25
N LEU A 211 -12.81 -2.13 -7.12
CA LEU A 211 -12.46 -3.55 -7.05
C LEU A 211 -10.95 -3.76 -7.23
N LYS A 212 -10.37 -3.18 -8.29
CA LYS A 212 -8.93 -3.34 -8.60
C LYS A 212 -8.02 -2.97 -7.43
N TYR A 213 -8.29 -1.86 -6.75
CA TYR A 213 -7.48 -1.41 -5.60
C TYR A 213 -7.61 -2.31 -4.38
N GLN A 214 -8.74 -3.02 -4.24
CA GLN A 214 -8.95 -3.98 -3.17
C GLN A 214 -8.39 -5.38 -3.53
N SER A 215 -8.15 -5.63 -4.81
CA SER A 215 -7.74 -6.93 -5.35
C SER A 215 -6.21 -7.15 -5.37
N HIS A 216 -5.52 -6.79 -4.28
CA HIS A 216 -4.09 -7.10 -4.13
C HIS A 216 -3.86 -8.61 -4.22
N LEU A 217 -2.81 -9.03 -4.93
CA LEU A 217 -2.60 -10.44 -5.28
C LEU A 217 -2.54 -11.37 -4.07
N MET A 218 -1.97 -10.91 -2.96
CA MET A 218 -1.75 -11.71 -1.75
C MET A 218 -3.02 -12.28 -1.11
N PHE A 219 -4.19 -11.66 -1.36
CA PHE A 219 -5.47 -12.11 -0.81
C PHE A 219 -6.16 -13.18 -1.67
N PHE A 220 -5.63 -13.45 -2.87
CA PHE A 220 -6.23 -14.35 -3.85
C PHE A 220 -5.26 -15.43 -4.35
N ASP A 221 -4.08 -15.50 -3.73
CA ASP A 221 -3.12 -16.55 -3.97
C ASP A 221 -3.59 -17.83 -3.27
N THR A 222 -4.03 -18.82 -4.04
CA THR A 222 -4.45 -20.14 -3.54
C THR A 222 -3.28 -21.05 -3.19
N GLY A 223 -2.04 -20.67 -3.52
CA GLY A 223 -0.84 -21.36 -3.07
C GLY A 223 -0.48 -21.01 -1.63
N HIS A 224 -0.91 -19.85 -1.15
CA HIS A 224 -0.68 -19.37 0.21
C HIS A 224 -1.93 -19.39 1.09
N ASN A 225 -3.09 -19.06 0.53
CA ASN A 225 -4.36 -19.04 1.25
C ASN A 225 -5.25 -20.22 0.86
N SER A 226 -6.08 -20.70 1.78
CA SER A 226 -7.12 -21.66 1.43
C SER A 226 -8.13 -21.06 0.44
N VAL A 227 -8.80 -21.93 -0.32
CA VAL A 227 -9.87 -21.53 -1.24
C VAL A 227 -10.97 -20.77 -0.50
N ASP A 228 -11.32 -21.20 0.73
CA ASP A 228 -12.34 -20.54 1.55
C ASP A 228 -11.93 -19.11 1.92
N THR A 229 -10.67 -18.91 2.30
CA THR A 229 -10.10 -17.58 2.57
C THR A 229 -10.10 -16.70 1.32
N VAL A 230 -9.72 -17.23 0.17
CA VAL A 230 -9.75 -16.50 -1.11
C VAL A 230 -11.17 -16.09 -1.49
N LEU A 231 -12.15 -16.99 -1.35
CA LEU A 231 -13.56 -16.69 -1.60
C LEU A 231 -14.13 -15.69 -0.56
N GLY A 232 -13.70 -15.76 0.69
CA GLY A 232 -14.01 -14.76 1.71
C GLY A 232 -13.46 -13.37 1.35
N SER A 233 -12.21 -13.30 0.91
CA SER A 233 -11.58 -12.08 0.43
C SER A 233 -12.28 -11.50 -0.81
N LEU A 234 -12.71 -12.35 -1.74
CA LEU A 234 -13.49 -11.96 -2.91
C LEU A 234 -14.85 -11.39 -2.53
N ARG A 235 -15.60 -12.09 -1.66
CA ARG A 235 -16.88 -11.60 -1.13
C ARG A 235 -16.71 -10.24 -0.46
N GLY A 236 -15.67 -10.07 0.35
CA GLY A 236 -15.37 -8.79 0.99
C GLY A 236 -15.04 -7.66 0.00
N ALA A 237 -14.34 -7.96 -1.09
CA ALA A 237 -14.04 -6.98 -2.15
C ALA A 237 -15.31 -6.60 -2.94
N PHE A 238 -16.18 -7.56 -3.25
CA PHE A 238 -17.46 -7.27 -3.88
C PHE A 238 -18.38 -6.45 -2.98
N ALA A 239 -18.47 -6.77 -1.69
CA ALA A 239 -19.27 -6.01 -0.74
C ALA A 239 -18.81 -4.54 -0.64
N GLU A 240 -17.50 -4.30 -0.48
CA GLU A 240 -16.95 -2.94 -0.41
C GLU A 240 -17.13 -2.18 -1.73
N THR A 241 -16.97 -2.86 -2.88
CA THR A 241 -17.23 -2.28 -4.21
C THR A 241 -18.70 -1.94 -4.42
N ALA A 242 -19.62 -2.81 -4.00
CA ALA A 242 -21.06 -2.60 -4.10
C ALA A 242 -21.50 -1.43 -3.20
N LEU A 243 -20.96 -1.33 -1.99
CA LEU A 243 -21.22 -0.23 -1.07
C LEU A 243 -20.73 1.11 -1.63
N LYS A 244 -19.51 1.15 -2.19
CA LYS A 244 -18.99 2.35 -2.87
C LYS A 244 -19.78 2.70 -4.12
N MET A 245 -20.22 1.71 -4.89
CA MET A 245 -21.11 1.91 -6.04
C MET A 245 -22.44 2.55 -5.62
N TRP A 246 -23.06 2.02 -4.56
CA TRP A 246 -24.31 2.53 -4.01
C TRP A 246 -24.17 3.98 -3.53
N ALA A 247 -23.14 4.28 -2.74
CA ALA A 247 -22.90 5.64 -2.26
C ALA A 247 -22.59 6.62 -3.41
N TYR A 248 -21.83 6.20 -4.42
CA TYR A 248 -21.58 7.01 -5.62
C TYR A 248 -22.89 7.37 -6.35
N LEU A 249 -23.79 6.39 -6.54
CA LEU A 249 -25.08 6.61 -7.21
C LEU A 249 -25.95 7.62 -6.46
N ARG A 250 -25.87 7.69 -5.13
CA ARG A 250 -26.63 8.64 -4.31
C ARG A 250 -26.12 10.08 -4.41
N CYS A 251 -24.87 10.27 -4.82
CA CYS A 251 -24.31 11.59 -5.06
C CYS A 251 -24.69 12.17 -6.44
N LEU A 252 -25.25 11.37 -7.35
CA LEU A 252 -25.64 11.84 -8.67
C LEU A 252 -26.93 12.67 -8.63
N SER A 253 -26.92 13.79 -9.34
CA SER A 253 -28.09 14.67 -9.52
C SER A 253 -29.10 14.06 -10.50
N ALA A 254 -30.32 14.63 -10.54
CA ALA A 254 -31.32 14.25 -11.53
C ALA A 254 -30.80 14.36 -12.99
N SER A 255 -29.96 15.35 -13.28
CA SER A 255 -29.34 15.56 -14.61
C SER A 255 -28.22 14.59 -14.96
N THR A 256 -27.68 13.87 -13.97
CA THR A 256 -26.59 12.89 -14.16
C THR A 256 -27.02 11.45 -13.83
N ARG A 257 -28.34 11.24 -13.64
CA ARG A 257 -28.92 9.96 -13.29
C ARG A 257 -28.62 8.92 -14.38
N LEU A 258 -28.10 7.78 -13.94
CA LEU A 258 -27.74 6.69 -14.84
C LEU A 258 -28.96 5.82 -15.18
N SER A 259 -28.97 5.28 -16.41
CA SER A 259 -29.94 4.27 -16.78
C SER A 259 -29.66 2.95 -16.07
N VAL A 260 -30.71 2.16 -15.82
CA VAL A 260 -30.61 0.84 -15.20
C VAL A 260 -29.66 -0.08 -15.99
N ASN A 261 -29.66 0.04 -17.33
CA ASN A 261 -28.78 -0.72 -18.21
C ASN A 261 -27.28 -0.43 -17.96
N VAL A 262 -26.92 0.83 -17.68
CA VAL A 262 -25.53 1.20 -17.35
C VAL A 262 -25.10 0.59 -16.01
N VAL A 263 -26.01 0.57 -15.02
CA VAL A 263 -25.74 -0.02 -13.70
C VAL A 263 -25.58 -1.53 -13.81
N ILE A 264 -26.54 -2.23 -14.42
CA ILE A 264 -26.48 -3.69 -14.63
C ILE A 264 -25.25 -4.06 -15.46
N GLY A 265 -24.98 -3.33 -16.55
CA GLY A 265 -23.80 -3.56 -17.38
C GLY A 265 -22.49 -3.38 -16.61
N THR A 266 -22.44 -2.44 -15.66
CA THR A 266 -21.27 -2.24 -14.80
C THR A 266 -21.10 -3.39 -13.82
N ILE A 267 -22.18 -3.88 -13.19
CA ILE A 267 -22.13 -5.05 -12.29
C ILE A 267 -21.60 -6.28 -13.04
N LYS A 268 -22.09 -6.56 -14.25
CA LYS A 268 -21.58 -7.67 -15.08
C LYS A 268 -20.09 -7.52 -15.37
N LYS A 269 -19.65 -6.31 -15.76
CA LYS A 269 -18.22 -6.03 -16.00
C LYS A 269 -17.37 -6.19 -14.75
N VAL A 270 -17.86 -5.85 -13.56
CA VAL A 270 -17.15 -6.04 -12.28
C VAL A 270 -16.84 -7.53 -12.07
N VAL A 271 -17.82 -8.41 -12.28
CA VAL A 271 -17.66 -9.86 -12.15
C VAL A 271 -16.66 -10.41 -13.16
N ASP A 272 -16.78 -10.02 -14.43
CA ASP A 272 -15.84 -10.46 -15.47
C ASP A 272 -14.41 -9.97 -15.20
N ILE A 273 -14.26 -8.70 -14.81
CA ILE A 273 -12.95 -8.12 -14.49
C ILE A 273 -12.36 -8.75 -13.23
N ALA A 274 -13.16 -9.08 -12.22
CA ALA A 274 -12.69 -9.83 -11.06
C ALA A 274 -12.03 -11.14 -11.49
N PHE A 275 -12.74 -11.96 -12.27
CA PHE A 275 -12.20 -13.23 -12.73
C PHE A 275 -10.91 -13.05 -13.56
N LEU A 276 -10.90 -12.10 -14.50
CA LEU A 276 -9.74 -11.82 -15.35
C LEU A 276 -8.52 -11.33 -14.58
N ILE A 277 -8.70 -10.47 -13.56
CA ILE A 277 -7.61 -9.98 -12.72
C ILE A 277 -7.01 -11.13 -11.92
N LEU A 278 -7.85 -11.96 -11.31
CA LEU A 278 -7.44 -13.01 -10.40
C LEU A 278 -6.73 -14.15 -11.12
N THR A 279 -7.19 -14.50 -12.33
CA THR A 279 -6.64 -15.59 -13.14
C THR A 279 -5.65 -15.14 -14.21
N SER A 280 -5.29 -13.85 -14.21
CA SER A 280 -4.40 -13.22 -15.18
C SER A 280 -3.10 -14.00 -15.40
N LYS A 281 -2.81 -14.37 -16.66
CA LYS A 281 -1.52 -14.95 -17.05
C LYS A 281 -0.35 -14.03 -16.73
N TRP A 282 -0.56 -12.71 -16.78
CA TRP A 282 0.46 -11.73 -16.44
C TRP A 282 0.88 -11.81 -14.96
N ARG A 283 -0.07 -12.08 -14.04
CA ARG A 283 0.27 -12.29 -12.62
C ARG A 283 1.15 -13.51 -12.45
N LYS A 284 0.80 -14.63 -13.10
CA LYS A 284 1.60 -15.87 -13.06
C LYS A 284 3.00 -15.69 -13.68
N MET A 285 3.12 -14.93 -14.76
CA MET A 285 4.43 -14.64 -15.38
C MET A 285 5.31 -13.73 -14.52
N ARG A 286 4.71 -12.79 -13.78
CA ARG A 286 5.46 -11.85 -12.94
C ARG A 286 5.80 -12.43 -11.56
N PHE A 287 4.96 -13.32 -11.04
CA PHE A 287 5.09 -13.94 -9.73
C PHE A 287 4.99 -15.45 -9.90
N GLU A 288 6.14 -16.11 -10.04
CA GLU A 288 6.24 -17.54 -10.40
C GLU A 288 5.47 -18.46 -9.44
N ASN A 289 5.43 -18.11 -8.16
CA ASN A 289 4.75 -18.88 -7.12
C ASN A 289 3.25 -18.56 -6.96
N TYR A 290 2.73 -17.56 -7.69
CA TYR A 290 1.32 -17.18 -7.56
C TYR A 290 0.41 -18.22 -8.22
N ALA A 291 -0.47 -18.82 -7.41
CA ALA A 291 -1.53 -19.70 -7.88
C ALA A 291 -2.90 -19.05 -7.65
N CYS A 292 -3.85 -19.29 -8.56
CA CYS A 292 -5.23 -18.88 -8.35
C CYS A 292 -6.14 -19.87 -9.07
N GLU A 293 -6.69 -20.80 -8.30
CA GLU A 293 -7.47 -21.94 -8.79
C GLU A 293 -8.98 -21.74 -8.74
N ILE A 294 -9.42 -20.49 -8.56
CA ILE A 294 -10.85 -20.15 -8.55
C ILE A 294 -11.46 -20.30 -9.96
N ARG A 295 -12.67 -20.86 -10.03
CA ARG A 295 -13.44 -21.01 -11.27
C ARG A 295 -14.36 -19.83 -11.48
N LYS A 296 -14.68 -19.52 -12.74
CA LYS A 296 -15.61 -18.42 -13.08
C LYS A 296 -16.97 -18.57 -12.38
N ALA A 297 -17.47 -19.81 -12.25
CA ALA A 297 -18.72 -20.10 -11.53
C ALA A 297 -18.66 -19.68 -10.05
N GLN A 298 -17.51 -19.83 -9.38
CA GLN A 298 -17.34 -19.43 -7.98
C GLN A 298 -17.26 -17.91 -7.81
N VAL A 299 -16.81 -17.18 -8.84
CA VAL A 299 -16.81 -15.71 -8.84
C VAL A 299 -18.22 -15.14 -9.07
N MET A 300 -19.07 -15.90 -9.77
CA MET A 300 -20.45 -15.51 -10.09
C MET A 300 -21.48 -15.87 -9.01
N ALA A 301 -21.15 -16.85 -8.16
CA ALA A 301 -22.00 -17.33 -7.06
C ALA A 301 -21.97 -16.38 -5.85
#